data_AF-A0A3S0DBE4-F1
#
_entry.id   AF-A0A3S0DBE4-F1
#
_cell.length_a   1.000
_cell.length_b   1.000
_cell.length_c   1.000
_cell.angle_alpha   90.00
_cell.angle_beta   90.00
_cell.angle_gamma   90.00
#
_symmetry.space_group_name_H-M   'P 1'
#
loop_
_entity.id
_entity.type
_entity.pdbx_description
1 polymer ?
#
loop_
_entity_poly.entity_id
_entity_poly.type
_entity_poly.pdbx_seq_one_letter_code
_entity_poly.pdbx_strand_id
1 'polypeptide(L)'
;MTTLQVNALAQFMESRNFTAQQIASFSYEQIARLPKIGAKGMARIEKWLAHHGLRLPQRVDDKRHQTPPKAQAKLTQAVHLLRKNGYDVQPPPTGKQRDA
;
A
#
# COMPACT_ATOMS: atom_id res chain seq x y z
N MET A 1 -11.49 -6.69 -6.18
CA MET A 1 -12.05 -7.34 -4.97
C MET A 1 -13.25 -8.17 -5.35
N THR A 2 -13.67 -9.13 -4.52
CA THR A 2 -14.92 -9.90 -4.76
C THR A 2 -16.11 -9.29 -4.02
N THR A 3 -17.32 -9.58 -4.49
CA THR A 3 -18.59 -9.13 -3.90
C THR A 3 -18.70 -9.46 -2.40
N LEU A 4 -18.19 -10.63 -1.98
CA LEU A 4 -18.14 -11.02 -0.57
C LEU A 4 -17.29 -10.06 0.29
N GLN A 5 -16.17 -9.58 -0.23
CA GLN A 5 -15.25 -8.67 0.47
C GLN A 5 -15.81 -7.25 0.50
N VAL A 6 -16.44 -6.84 -0.60
CA VAL A 6 -17.17 -5.55 -0.67
C VAL A 6 -18.31 -5.55 0.34
N ASN A 7 -19.07 -6.64 0.47
CA ASN A 7 -20.13 -6.75 1.47
C ASN A 7 -19.59 -6.75 2.91
N ALA A 8 -18.47 -7.43 3.17
CA ALA A 8 -17.85 -7.43 4.49
C ALA A 8 -17.37 -6.01 4.90
N LEU A 9 -16.76 -5.27 3.96
CA LEU A 9 -16.37 -3.88 4.20
C LEU A 9 -17.57 -2.95 4.30
N ALA A 10 -18.60 -3.15 3.48
CA ALA A 10 -19.82 -2.34 3.55
C ALA A 10 -20.55 -2.52 4.89
N GLN A 11 -20.52 -3.74 5.44
CA GLN A 11 -21.07 -4.02 6.76
C GLN A 11 -20.22 -3.39 7.86
N PHE A 12 -18.89 -3.46 7.76
CA PHE A 12 -17.99 -2.84 8.73
C PHE A 12 -18.08 -1.31 8.74
N MET A 13 -18.23 -0.71 7.57
CA MET A 13 -18.30 0.74 7.38
C MET A 13 -19.73 1.27 7.45
N GLU A 14 -20.71 0.40 7.68
CA GLU A 14 -22.15 0.70 7.68
C GLU A 14 -22.61 1.45 6.42
N SER A 15 -21.86 1.33 5.32
CA SER A 15 -22.05 2.09 4.08
C SER A 15 -21.49 1.31 2.90
N ARG A 16 -22.23 1.28 1.79
CA ARG A 16 -21.74 0.71 0.51
C ARG A 16 -20.94 1.69 -0.33
N ASN A 17 -20.98 2.98 -0.01
CA ASN A 17 -20.30 4.05 -0.73
C ASN A 17 -19.02 4.46 0.01
N PHE A 18 -18.15 3.49 0.30
CA PHE A 18 -16.87 3.77 0.91
C PHE A 18 -15.79 4.11 -0.13
N THR A 19 -14.84 4.95 0.28
CA THR A 19 -13.69 5.33 -0.54
C THR A 19 -12.44 4.55 -0.13
N ALA A 20 -11.48 4.44 -1.06
CA ALA A 20 -10.19 3.83 -0.78
C ALA A 20 -9.46 4.56 0.38
N GLN A 21 -9.64 5.86 0.49
CA GLN A 21 -9.05 6.68 1.55
C GLN A 21 -9.66 6.36 2.92
N GLN A 22 -10.98 6.19 3.01
CA GLN A 22 -11.62 5.77 4.26
C GLN A 22 -11.16 4.37 4.68
N ILE A 23 -10.96 3.44 3.74
CA ILE A 23 -10.41 2.12 4.06
C ILE A 23 -8.97 2.24 4.57
N ALA A 24 -8.15 3.11 3.95
CA ALA A 24 -6.78 3.37 4.38
C ALA A 24 -6.68 4.06 5.75
N SER A 25 -7.76 4.66 6.25
CA SER A 25 -7.83 5.21 7.61
C SER A 25 -7.91 4.14 8.70
N PHE A 26 -8.31 2.91 8.36
CA PHE A 26 -8.38 1.81 9.32
C PHE A 26 -7.07 1.04 9.40
N SER A 27 -6.77 0.55 10.60
CA SER A 27 -5.60 -0.30 10.82
C SER A 27 -5.75 -1.67 10.15
N TYR A 28 -4.61 -2.29 9.82
CA TYR A 28 -4.55 -3.66 9.32
C TYR A 28 -5.35 -4.63 10.22
N GLU A 29 -5.20 -4.53 11.53
CA GLU A 29 -5.86 -5.40 12.52
C GLU A 29 -7.38 -5.26 12.50
N GLN A 30 -7.91 -4.04 12.35
CA GLN A 30 -9.36 -3.81 12.31
C GLN A 30 -9.99 -4.49 11.09
N ILE A 31 -9.33 -4.40 9.92
CA ILE A 31 -9.82 -5.02 8.69
C ILE A 31 -9.61 -6.54 8.72
N ALA A 32 -8.50 -7.02 9.27
CA ALA A 32 -8.20 -8.46 9.37
C ALA A 32 -9.13 -9.20 10.33
N ARG A 33 -9.74 -8.51 11.30
CA ARG A 33 -10.74 -9.08 12.22
C ARG A 33 -12.13 -9.20 11.60
N LEU A 34 -12.35 -8.64 10.40
CA LEU A 34 -13.67 -8.67 9.80
C LEU A 34 -14.09 -10.10 9.41
N PRO A 35 -15.34 -10.49 9.72
CA PRO A 35 -15.84 -11.78 9.30
C PRO A 35 -15.75 -11.87 7.78
N LYS A 36 -15.21 -12.98 7.28
CA LYS A 36 -15.00 -13.26 5.83
C LYS A 36 -13.85 -12.48 5.18
N ILE A 37 -13.02 -11.75 5.94
CA ILE A 37 -11.75 -11.19 5.48
C ILE A 37 -10.58 -11.95 6.12
N GLY A 38 -10.20 -13.07 5.50
CA GLY A 38 -8.95 -13.78 5.82
C GLY A 38 -7.75 -13.22 5.04
N ALA A 39 -6.60 -13.89 5.11
CA ALA A 39 -5.37 -13.48 4.42
C ALA A 39 -5.53 -13.19 2.91
N LYS A 40 -6.31 -14.02 2.19
CA LYS A 40 -6.64 -13.81 0.77
C LYS A 40 -7.55 -12.58 0.54
N GLY A 41 -8.39 -12.26 1.52
CA GLY A 41 -9.20 -11.04 1.52
C GLY A 41 -8.34 -9.81 1.70
N MET A 42 -7.45 -9.87 2.68
CA MET A 42 -6.54 -8.78 2.99
C MET A 42 -5.62 -8.44 1.81
N ALA A 43 -4.99 -9.45 1.20
CA ALA A 43 -4.15 -9.24 0.01
C ALA A 43 -4.90 -8.60 -1.17
N ARG A 44 -6.21 -8.87 -1.31
CA ARG A 44 -7.04 -8.23 -2.34
C ARG A 44 -7.40 -6.80 -2.01
N ILE A 45 -7.60 -6.48 -0.73
CA ILE A 45 -7.84 -5.11 -0.25
C ILE A 45 -6.58 -4.28 -0.43
N GLU A 46 -5.43 -4.80 -0.02
CA GLU A 46 -4.13 -4.16 -0.22
C GLU A 46 -3.83 -3.92 -1.70
N LYS A 47 -4.08 -4.92 -2.55
CA LYS A 47 -3.93 -4.74 -4.01
C LYS A 47 -4.86 -3.65 -4.52
N TRP A 48 -6.11 -3.61 -4.08
CA TRP A 48 -7.06 -2.59 -4.51
C TRP A 48 -6.66 -1.19 -4.02
N LEU A 49 -6.21 -1.04 -2.77
CA LEU A 49 -5.66 0.22 -2.25
C LEU A 49 -4.41 0.66 -3.02
N ALA A 50 -3.53 -0.27 -3.37
CA ALA A 50 -2.33 0.01 -4.14
C ALA A 50 -2.64 0.57 -5.55
N HIS A 51 -3.74 0.11 -6.18
CA HIS A 51 -4.22 0.70 -7.44
C HIS A 51 -4.66 2.17 -7.29
N HIS A 52 -5.07 2.58 -6.09
CA HIS A 52 -5.43 3.96 -5.75
C HIS A 52 -4.25 4.77 -5.16
N GLY A 53 -3.02 4.21 -5.18
CA GLY A 53 -1.84 4.83 -4.58
C GLY A 53 -1.83 4.85 -3.05
N LEU A 54 -2.76 4.12 -2.41
CA LEU A 54 -2.93 4.07 -0.97
C LEU A 54 -2.41 2.73 -0.40
N ARG A 55 -2.11 2.72 0.89
CA ARG A 55 -1.72 1.52 1.63
C ARG A 55 -2.39 1.52 3.00
N LEU A 56 -2.63 0.33 3.53
CA LEU A 56 -3.06 0.22 4.92
C LEU A 56 -1.92 0.65 5.86
N PRO A 57 -2.24 1.28 6.99
CA PRO A 57 -1.28 1.52 8.05
C PRO A 57 -0.70 0.17 8.47
N GLN A 58 0.61 0.00 8.29
CA GLN A 58 1.30 -1.27 8.56
C GLN A 58 1.08 -1.71 10.01
N ARG A 59 1.05 -3.04 10.22
CA ARG A 59 1.27 -3.65 11.53
C ARG A 59 2.52 -3.00 12.13
N VAL A 60 2.45 -2.65 13.41
CA VAL A 60 3.56 -2.03 14.15
C VAL A 60 4.85 -2.88 14.11
N ASP A 61 4.72 -4.18 13.80
CA ASP A 61 5.81 -5.15 13.62
C ASP A 61 6.48 -5.18 12.23
N ASP A 62 5.86 -4.63 11.18
CA ASP A 62 6.43 -4.66 9.82
C ASP A 62 7.37 -3.47 9.57
N LYS A 63 8.39 -3.34 10.42
CA LYS A 63 9.59 -2.52 10.15
C LYS A 63 10.52 -3.18 9.12
N ARG A 64 9.98 -3.92 8.15
CA ARG A 64 10.73 -4.33 6.96
C ARG A 64 10.23 -3.48 5.80
N HIS A 65 11.15 -2.76 5.16
CA HIS A 65 10.96 -1.92 3.97
C HIS A 65 10.56 -0.46 4.15
N GLN A 66 10.82 0.16 5.30
CA GLN A 66 11.06 1.61 5.32
C GLN A 66 12.57 1.83 5.37
N THR A 67 13.16 2.32 4.28
CA THR A 67 14.50 2.87 4.32
C THR A 67 14.53 3.89 5.45
N PRO A 68 15.43 3.78 6.44
CA PRO A 68 15.45 4.70 7.55
C PRO A 68 15.51 6.15 7.01
N PRO A 69 14.84 7.13 7.63
CA PRO A 69 14.70 8.47 7.07
C PRO A 69 16.05 9.13 6.71
N LYS A 70 17.14 8.74 7.40
CA LYS A 70 18.52 9.13 7.07
C LYS A 70 19.04 8.53 5.75
N ALA A 71 18.71 7.28 5.46
CA ALA A 71 19.05 6.63 4.19
C ALA A 71 18.20 7.18 3.03
N GLN A 72 16.93 7.51 3.30
CA GLN A 72 16.07 8.16 2.30
C GLN A 72 16.61 9.55 1.92
N ALA A 73 17.03 10.35 2.91
CA ALA A 73 17.65 11.65 2.66
C ALA A 73 18.94 11.55 1.83
N LYS A 74 19.80 10.56 2.12
CA LYS A 74 21.02 10.30 1.34
C LYS A 74 20.70 9.86 -0.09
N LEU A 75 19.70 9.02 -0.28
CA LEU A 75 19.25 8.58 -1.61
C LEU A 75 18.72 9.77 -2.41
N THR A 76 17.90 10.63 -1.80
CA THR A 76 17.39 11.85 -2.44
C THR A 76 18.51 12.81 -2.83
N GLN A 77 19.53 12.98 -1.98
CA GLN A 77 20.71 13.78 -2.31
C GLN A 77 21.52 13.18 -3.46
N ALA A 78 21.72 11.85 -3.47
CA ALA A 78 22.42 11.16 -4.55
C ALA A 78 21.68 11.30 -5.89
N VAL A 79 20.36 11.13 -5.89
CA VAL A 79 19.53 11.33 -7.10
C VAL A 79 19.61 12.77 -7.61
N HIS A 80 19.61 13.75 -6.70
CA HIS A 80 19.74 15.16 -7.07
C HIS A 80 21.11 15.47 -7.69
N LEU A 81 22.20 14.91 -7.14
CA LEU A 81 23.55 15.07 -7.70
C LEU A 81 23.67 14.43 -9.08
N LEU A 82 23.12 13.24 -9.28
CA LEU A 82 23.13 12.57 -10.57
C LEU A 82 22.40 13.40 -11.64
N ARG A 83 21.21 13.92 -11.33
CA ARG A 83 20.46 14.81 -12.23
C ARG A 83 21.20 16.11 -12.52
N LYS A 84 21.84 16.71 -11.50
CA LYS A 84 22.65 17.93 -11.67
C LYS A 84 23.83 17.71 -12.63
N ASN A 85 24.38 16.50 -12.69
CA ASN A 85 25.48 16.14 -13.59
C ASN A 85 24.98 15.60 -14.95
N GLY A 86 23.69 15.76 -15.27
CA GLY A 86 23.13 15.41 -16.58
C GLY A 86 22.71 13.95 -16.73
N TYR A 87 22.67 13.17 -15.65
CA TYR A 87 22.18 11.79 -15.68
C TYR A 87 20.66 11.74 -15.50
N ASP A 88 19.97 11.01 -16.38
CA ASP A 88 18.55 10.70 -16.21
C ASP A 88 18.38 9.54 -15.21
N VAL A 89 17.84 9.86 -14.03
CA VAL A 89 17.61 8.87 -12.97
C VAL A 89 16.14 8.49 -12.96
N GLN A 90 15.87 7.28 -13.45
CA GLN A 90 14.54 6.67 -13.42
C GLN A 90 14.25 6.10 -12.02
N PRO A 91 13.03 6.31 -11.48
CA PRO A 91 12.64 5.63 -10.25
C PRO A 91 12.65 4.12 -10.48
N PRO A 92 12.98 3.31 -9.46
CA PRO A 92 12.96 1.87 -9.59
C PRO A 92 11.56 1.44 -10.07
N PRO A 93 11.46 0.49 -11.01
CA PRO A 93 10.19 0.06 -11.55
C PRO A 93 9.30 -0.45 -10.41
N THR A 94 8.32 0.36 -10.02
CA THR A 94 7.30 -0.03 -9.06
C THR A 94 6.30 -0.96 -9.74
N GLY A 95 6.70 -2.22 -9.92
CA GLY A 95 5.83 -3.23 -10.50
C GLY A 95 6.60 -4.48 -10.90
N LYS A 96 6.19 -5.60 -10.31
CA LYS A 96 6.51 -6.96 -10.75
C LYS A 96 6.51 -7.06 -12.28
N GLN A 97 7.63 -7.43 -12.86
CA GLN A 97 7.66 -8.05 -14.17
C GLN A 97 8.49 -9.33 -14.06
N ARG A 98 7.77 -10.44 -13.87
CA ARG A 98 8.24 -11.78 -14.22
C ARG A 98 8.19 -11.87 -15.74
N ASP A 99 9.26 -12.43 -16.28
CA ASP A 99 9.44 -13.11 -17.57
C ASP A 99 8.79 -12.52 -18.83
N ALA A 100 9.65 -12.25 -19.81
CA ALA A 100 9.63 -13.01 -21.06
C ALA A 100 11.08 -13.28 -21.48
#